data_AF-A0A4U1FJU1-F1
#
_entry.id   AF-A0A4U1FJU1-F1
#
_cell.length_a   1.000
_cell.length_b   1.000
_cell.length_c   1.000
_cell.angle_alpha   90.00
_cell.angle_beta   90.00
_cell.angle_gamma   90.00
#
_symmetry.space_group_name_H-M   'P 1'
#
loop_
_entity.id
_entity.type
_entity.pdbx_description
1 polymer ?
#
loop_
_entity_poly.entity_id
_entity_poly.type
_entity_poly.pdbx_seq_one_letter_code
_entity_poly.pdbx_strand_id
1 'polypeptide(L)'
;MNHFLGLYYRKCQLISKEDVTHDTKLFCLMLPPSTHLQVPAGLHVYFKLTITGKASRGFAETFSSFISSSESVLISRGSAHLGTEIVKPYTPVSDSLFSEFKEPVLPNNKYIYFLIKIYPAGLFTPELDHLQIGDYVSVSNPEGNFKISQFRELEDLFLLAAGTGFTPMVKVLSYALTNIPSLRKVKLMFFNKTEDDIIWRSQLEKLAFKDKRFDLEFVLSAPTSEWNDKRGNISPALLSEFLERSLDT
;
A
#
# COMPACT_ATOMS: atom_id res chain seq x y z
N MET A 1 -9.68 19.28 25.00
CA MET A 1 -8.27 19.69 24.75
C MET A 1 -7.75 18.88 23.57
N ASN A 2 -7.76 19.45 22.37
CA ASN A 2 -7.21 18.80 21.18
C ASN A 2 -5.69 19.03 21.18
N HIS A 3 -4.92 18.03 21.60
CA HIS A 3 -3.49 18.00 21.34
C HIS A 3 -3.30 17.72 19.84
N PHE A 4 -3.15 18.77 19.02
CA PHE A 4 -2.43 18.65 17.75
C PHE A 4 -0.95 18.45 18.09
N LEU A 5 -0.58 17.25 18.53
CA LEU A 5 0.81 16.82 18.54
C LEU A 5 1.20 16.67 17.07
N GLY A 6 2.07 17.56 16.59
CA GLY A 6 2.64 17.45 15.25
C GLY A 6 3.28 16.08 15.01
N LEU A 7 3.45 15.70 13.75
CA LEU A 7 4.05 14.42 13.37
C LEU A 7 5.44 14.27 13.99
N TYR A 8 5.60 13.28 14.87
CA TYR A 8 6.90 12.90 15.43
C TYR A 8 7.58 11.91 14.49
N TYR A 9 8.84 12.18 14.14
CA TYR A 9 9.64 11.36 13.23
C TYR A 9 10.78 10.64 13.94
N ARG A 10 11.14 9.45 13.47
CA ARG A 10 12.37 8.74 13.81
C ARG A 10 13.11 8.28 12.56
N LYS A 11 14.44 8.17 12.64
CA LYS A 11 15.25 7.63 11.54
C LYS A 11 15.17 6.11 11.54
N CYS A 12 14.68 5.54 10.45
CA CYS A 12 14.64 4.10 10.21
C CYS A 12 15.68 3.75 9.14
N GLN A 13 16.41 2.65 9.35
CA GLN A 13 17.46 2.21 8.44
C GLN A 13 16.85 1.37 7.30
N LEU A 14 17.26 1.61 6.06
CA LEU A 14 16.92 0.77 4.92
C LEU A 14 17.70 -0.54 4.97
N ILE A 15 16.99 -1.67 5.07
CA ILE A 15 17.57 -3.01 5.22
C ILE A 15 17.55 -3.78 3.90
N SER A 16 16.44 -3.73 3.18
CA SER A 16 16.34 -4.33 1.85
C SER A 16 15.45 -3.49 0.94
N LYS A 17 15.66 -3.66 -0.36
CA LYS A 17 14.89 -3.05 -1.44
C LYS A 17 14.85 -4.05 -2.60
N GLU A 18 13.68 -4.64 -2.83
CA GLU A 18 13.49 -5.74 -3.78
C GLU A 18 12.49 -5.34 -4.86
N ASP A 19 12.75 -5.70 -6.11
CA ASP A 19 11.83 -5.46 -7.21
C ASP A 19 10.62 -6.39 -7.12
N VAL A 20 9.41 -5.82 -7.18
CA VAL A 20 8.15 -6.56 -7.16
C VAL A 20 7.46 -6.50 -8.52
N THR A 21 7.53 -5.34 -9.17
CA THR A 21 7.21 -5.14 -10.58
C THR A 21 8.35 -4.36 -11.23
N HIS A 22 8.21 -4.00 -12.50
CA HIS A 22 9.19 -3.17 -13.22
C HIS A 22 9.40 -1.78 -12.59
N ASP A 23 8.43 -1.29 -11.81
CA ASP A 23 8.51 0.03 -11.18
C ASP A 23 8.04 0.07 -9.72
N THR A 24 7.66 -1.07 -9.12
CA THR A 24 7.27 -1.15 -7.71
C THR A 24 8.27 -1.99 -6.95
N LYS A 25 8.72 -1.47 -5.81
CA LYS A 25 9.71 -2.13 -4.95
C LYS A 25 9.13 -2.41 -3.57
N LEU A 26 9.55 -3.50 -2.96
CA LEU A 26 9.34 -3.82 -1.55
C LEU A 26 10.52 -3.26 -0.75
N PHE A 27 10.26 -2.23 0.04
CA PHE A 27 11.23 -1.64 0.96
C PHE A 27 11.07 -2.26 2.35
N CYS A 28 12.16 -2.70 2.97
CA CYS A 28 12.20 -3.10 4.37
C CYS A 28 12.99 -2.07 5.18
N LEU A 29 12.35 -1.49 6.19
CA LEU A 29 12.96 -0.53 7.10
C LEU A 29 13.05 -1.09 8.51
N MET A 30 14.20 -0.92 9.16
CA MET A 30 14.40 -1.24 10.57
C MET A 30 14.20 0.00 11.45
N LEU A 31 13.33 -0.13 12.44
CA LEU A 31 13.13 0.84 13.51
C LEU A 31 14.40 0.97 14.36
N PRO A 32 14.71 2.17 14.88
CA PRO A 32 15.86 2.35 15.75
C PRO A 32 15.67 1.58 17.07
N PRO A 33 16.78 1.20 17.74
CA PRO A 33 16.70 0.56 19.05
C PRO A 33 15.80 1.34 20.02
N SER A 34 15.06 0.62 20.85
CA SER A 34 14.11 1.17 21.83
C SER A 34 12.85 1.85 21.24
N THR A 35 12.64 1.82 19.93
CA THR A 35 11.35 2.22 19.32
C THR A 35 10.44 1.03 19.14
N HIS A 36 9.20 1.17 19.60
CA HIS A 36 8.11 0.25 19.32
C HIS A 36 7.09 1.01 18.47
N LEU A 37 6.89 0.58 17.22
CA LEU A 37 5.93 1.18 16.30
C LEU A 37 5.11 0.08 15.66
N GLN A 38 3.86 -0.06 16.09
CA GLN A 38 2.88 -0.86 15.40
C GLN A 38 2.01 0.05 14.54
N VAL A 39 1.91 -0.26 13.25
CA VAL A 39 1.02 0.46 12.33
C VAL A 39 -0.21 -0.40 12.07
N PRO A 40 -1.38 -0.03 12.63
CA PRO A 40 -2.63 -0.75 12.41
C PRO A 40 -3.00 -0.84 10.93
N ALA A 41 -3.81 -1.85 10.58
CA ALA A 41 -4.33 -1.97 9.22
C ALA A 41 -5.11 -0.69 8.82
N GLY A 42 -4.91 -0.24 7.58
CA GLY A 42 -5.56 0.96 7.04
C GLY A 42 -4.96 2.30 7.47
N LEU A 43 -3.97 2.32 8.37
CA LEU A 43 -3.20 3.52 8.72
C LEU A 43 -1.92 3.63 7.88
N HIS A 44 -1.43 4.85 7.70
CA HIS A 44 -0.20 5.14 6.99
C HIS A 44 0.80 5.87 7.90
N VAL A 45 2.03 5.98 7.43
CA VAL A 45 3.08 6.81 8.05
C VAL A 45 3.64 7.75 6.99
N TYR A 46 4.17 8.88 7.41
CA TYR A 46 4.85 9.81 6.53
C TYR A 46 6.34 9.49 6.50
N PHE A 47 6.87 9.36 5.28
CA PHE A 47 8.30 9.35 5.04
C PHE A 47 8.75 10.78 4.82
N LYS A 48 9.94 11.10 5.35
CA LYS A 48 10.59 12.38 5.17
C LYS A 48 12.04 12.19 4.74
N LEU A 49 12.37 12.83 3.63
CA LEU A 49 13.71 12.88 3.04
C LEU A 49 14.13 14.33 2.82
N THR A 50 15.42 14.58 2.79
CA THR A 50 16.00 15.88 2.44
C THR A 50 16.54 15.80 1.03
N ILE A 51 16.18 16.75 0.16
CA ILE A 51 16.69 16.78 -1.21
C ILE A 51 18.20 17.05 -1.18
N THR A 52 18.98 16.12 -1.75
CA THR A 52 20.46 16.20 -1.78
C THR A 52 21.03 16.63 -3.14
N GLY A 53 20.19 16.75 -4.18
CA GLY A 53 20.60 17.08 -5.56
C GLY A 53 20.17 18.46 -6.09
N LYS A 54 20.58 18.77 -7.34
CA LYS A 54 20.14 19.98 -8.09
C LYS A 54 18.65 19.86 -8.43
N ALA A 55 17.88 20.88 -8.07
CA ALA A 55 16.46 21.00 -8.36
C ALA A 55 16.13 20.72 -9.84
N SER A 56 15.37 19.66 -10.12
CA SER A 56 14.74 19.46 -11.43
C SER A 56 13.64 20.52 -11.60
N ARG A 57 13.68 21.24 -12.72
CA ARG A 57 12.65 22.24 -13.05
C ARG A 57 11.32 21.54 -13.36
N GLY A 58 10.26 21.97 -12.67
CA GLY A 58 8.87 21.75 -13.08
C GLY A 58 8.36 20.33 -12.82
N PHE A 59 7.73 20.12 -11.68
CA PHE A 59 7.02 18.87 -11.37
C PHE A 59 5.51 19.08 -11.49
N ALA A 60 4.84 18.09 -12.08
CA ALA A 60 3.40 17.91 -11.98
C ALA A 60 3.18 16.61 -11.20
N GLU A 61 2.80 16.71 -9.93
CA GLU A 61 2.38 15.53 -9.17
C GLU A 61 0.87 15.36 -9.34
N THR A 62 0.45 14.28 -10.00
CA THR A 62 -0.94 13.82 -9.98
C THR A 62 -1.05 12.68 -8.99
N PHE A 63 -1.67 12.92 -7.84
CA PHE A 63 -2.08 11.85 -6.92
C PHE A 63 -3.57 11.56 -7.15
N SER A 64 -3.90 10.29 -7.36
CA SER A 64 -5.22 9.76 -7.04
C SER A 64 -5.07 8.92 -5.78
N SER A 65 -5.30 9.54 -4.63
CA SER A 65 -5.55 8.80 -3.39
C SER A 65 -7.05 8.81 -3.15
N PHE A 66 -7.72 7.70 -3.44
CA PHE A 66 -9.01 7.41 -2.82
C PHE A 66 -8.73 6.98 -1.38
N ILE A 67 -8.47 7.94 -0.49
CA ILE A 67 -8.63 7.74 0.94
C ILE A 67 -10.06 8.19 1.26
N SER A 68 -10.83 7.32 1.90
CA SER A 68 -12.25 7.46 2.25
C SER A 68 -12.56 8.62 3.21
N SER A 69 -11.74 9.66 3.30
CA SER A 69 -12.07 10.88 4.03
C SER A 69 -11.33 12.06 3.41
N SER A 70 -12.13 12.97 2.87
CA SER A 70 -11.87 14.39 2.60
C SER A 70 -10.60 14.98 3.21
N GLU A 71 -9.45 14.80 2.55
CA GLU A 71 -8.32 15.70 2.67
C GLU A 71 -7.82 16.04 1.26
N SER A 72 -8.16 17.25 0.82
CA SER A 72 -7.70 17.84 -0.43
C SER A 72 -6.19 18.09 -0.34
N VAL A 73 -5.38 17.43 -1.16
CA VAL A 73 -3.95 17.75 -1.27
C VAL A 73 -3.79 18.99 -2.16
N LEU A 74 -3.26 20.08 -1.61
CA LEU A 74 -2.82 21.25 -2.36
C LEU A 74 -1.69 20.86 -3.32
N ILE A 75 -1.96 20.92 -4.63
CA ILE A 75 -0.93 20.83 -5.67
C ILE A 75 -0.31 22.21 -5.81
N SER A 76 0.86 22.44 -5.22
CA SER A 76 1.67 23.63 -5.53
C SER A 76 2.71 23.28 -6.59
N ARG A 77 2.71 24.02 -7.70
CA ARG A 77 3.87 24.05 -8.61
C ARG A 77 4.97 24.87 -7.93
N GLY A 78 5.85 24.19 -7.20
CA GLY A 78 7.02 24.78 -6.55
C GLY A 78 8.33 24.29 -7.17
N SER A 79 9.38 25.11 -7.08
CA SER A 79 10.76 24.62 -7.22
C SER A 79 11.22 24.18 -5.83
N ALA A 80 11.53 22.89 -5.64
CA ALA A 80 12.11 22.43 -4.39
C ALA A 80 13.61 22.75 -4.40
N HIS A 81 14.10 23.41 -3.34
CA HIS A 81 15.50 23.82 -3.23
C HIS A 81 16.33 22.74 -2.51
N LEU A 82 17.64 22.72 -2.74
CA LEU A 82 18.56 21.86 -2.00
C LEU A 82 18.37 22.06 -0.49
N GLY A 83 18.31 20.96 0.28
CA GLY A 83 18.06 21.01 1.71
C GLY A 83 16.58 21.12 2.10
N THR A 84 15.65 21.18 1.14
CA THR A 84 14.20 21.11 1.42
C THR A 84 13.83 19.71 1.91
N GLU A 85 13.07 19.64 3.00
CA GLU A 85 12.44 18.40 3.44
C GLU A 85 11.18 18.15 2.61
N ILE A 86 11.12 16.96 2.01
CA ILE A 86 9.95 16.47 1.29
C ILE A 86 9.30 15.35 2.11
N VAL A 87 7.97 15.34 2.13
CA VAL A 87 7.19 14.42 2.96
C VAL A 87 6.11 13.75 2.11
N LYS A 88 6.00 12.41 2.20
CA LYS A 88 4.95 11.64 1.52
C LYS A 88 4.40 10.51 2.39
N PRO A 89 3.08 10.26 2.39
CA PRO A 89 2.48 9.15 3.12
C PRO A 89 2.68 7.83 2.38
N TYR A 90 2.95 6.75 3.14
CA TYR A 90 3.01 5.39 2.65
C TYR A 90 2.36 4.43 3.65
N THR A 91 1.59 3.46 3.15
CA THR A 91 0.91 2.47 3.96
C THR A 91 1.79 1.24 4.16
N PRO A 92 2.14 0.89 5.40
CA PRO A 92 2.91 -0.33 5.65
C PRO A 92 2.13 -1.59 5.28
N VAL A 93 2.83 -2.53 4.67
CA VAL A 93 2.34 -3.85 4.29
C VAL A 93 2.96 -4.93 5.19
N SER A 94 2.48 -6.16 5.06
CA SER A 94 3.25 -7.33 5.52
C SER A 94 4.40 -7.59 4.54
N ASP A 95 5.39 -8.37 4.93
CA ASP A 95 6.47 -8.85 4.06
C ASP A 95 5.96 -9.77 2.93
N SER A 96 4.95 -10.59 3.23
CA SER A 96 4.28 -11.47 2.27
C SER A 96 2.78 -11.61 2.57
N LEU A 97 2.01 -12.05 1.56
CA LEU A 97 0.63 -12.51 1.76
C LEU A 97 0.54 -13.91 2.40
N PHE A 98 1.60 -14.71 2.36
CA PHE A 98 1.57 -16.08 2.88
C PHE A 98 1.99 -16.19 4.34
N SER A 99 1.23 -16.99 5.11
CA SER A 99 1.59 -17.36 6.48
C SER A 99 2.81 -18.27 6.59
N GLU A 100 3.15 -19.01 5.53
CA GLU A 100 4.30 -19.93 5.50
C GLU A 100 5.65 -19.19 5.63
N PHE A 101 5.66 -17.90 5.31
CA PHE A 101 6.82 -17.01 5.49
C PHE A 101 6.59 -15.97 6.59
N LYS A 102 5.45 -16.01 7.31
CA LYS A 102 5.23 -15.08 8.42
C LYS A 102 6.31 -15.36 9.46
N GLU A 103 7.18 -14.38 9.68
CA GLU A 103 7.94 -14.32 10.91
C GLU A 103 6.95 -14.52 12.07
N PRO A 104 7.28 -15.32 13.10
CA PRO A 104 6.45 -15.40 14.28
C PRO A 104 6.15 -13.97 14.73
N VAL A 105 4.91 -13.68 15.14
CA VAL A 105 4.52 -12.34 15.59
C VAL A 105 5.38 -12.00 16.80
N LEU A 106 6.55 -11.41 16.54
CA LEU A 106 7.48 -11.03 17.58
C LEU A 106 6.85 -9.82 18.28
N PRO A 107 6.81 -9.81 19.63
CA PRO A 107 6.26 -8.70 20.40
C PRO A 107 6.84 -7.35 19.97
N ASN A 108 8.06 -7.38 19.42
CA ASN A 108 8.84 -6.24 18.99
C ASN A 108 9.28 -6.40 17.53
N ASN A 109 8.35 -6.55 16.57
CA ASN A 109 8.74 -6.53 15.17
C ASN A 109 9.43 -5.18 14.85
N LYS A 110 10.73 -5.25 14.59
CA LYS A 110 11.57 -4.08 14.32
C LYS A 110 11.49 -3.65 12.86
N TYR A 111 10.90 -4.47 12.01
CA TYR A 111 10.86 -4.27 10.57
C TYR A 111 9.48 -3.77 10.11
N ILE A 112 9.50 -2.83 9.18
CA ILE A 112 8.29 -2.30 8.54
C ILE A 112 8.50 -2.34 7.03
N TYR A 113 7.53 -2.92 6.33
CA TYR A 113 7.58 -3.16 4.90
C TYR A 113 6.67 -2.20 4.13
N PHE A 114 7.09 -1.81 2.93
CA PHE A 114 6.33 -0.89 2.07
C PHE A 114 6.45 -1.29 0.60
N LEU A 115 5.31 -1.39 -0.08
CA LEU A 115 5.26 -1.50 -1.54
C LEU A 115 5.16 -0.09 -2.12
N ILE A 116 6.22 0.39 -2.77
CA ILE A 116 6.29 1.77 -3.28
C ILE A 116 6.62 1.74 -4.77
N LYS A 117 5.73 2.34 -5.57
CA LYS A 117 5.95 2.58 -6.99
C LYS A 117 6.87 3.78 -7.19
N ILE A 118 7.91 3.60 -8.00
CA ILE A 118 8.88 4.61 -8.38
C ILE A 118 8.32 5.38 -9.56
N TYR A 119 8.27 6.70 -9.42
CA TYR A 119 7.84 7.61 -10.46
C TYR A 119 9.09 8.40 -10.86
N PRO A 120 9.75 8.09 -11.98
CA PRO A 120 11.01 8.73 -12.36
C PRO A 120 10.93 10.26 -12.46
N ALA A 121 9.75 10.77 -12.81
CA ALA A 121 9.46 12.21 -12.88
C ALA A 121 8.88 12.79 -11.57
N GLY A 122 8.80 12.01 -10.49
CA GLY A 122 8.32 12.45 -9.18
C GLY A 122 9.41 13.16 -8.37
N LEU A 123 9.02 13.86 -7.32
CA LEU A 123 9.99 14.53 -6.44
C LEU A 123 10.53 13.60 -5.34
N PHE A 124 9.67 12.73 -4.80
CA PHE A 124 10.00 11.91 -3.64
C PHE A 124 10.58 10.54 -3.98
N THR A 125 9.93 9.81 -4.89
CA THR A 125 10.26 8.40 -5.12
C THR A 125 11.60 8.18 -5.82
N PRO A 126 12.14 9.10 -6.67
CA PRO A 126 13.52 8.97 -7.14
C PRO A 126 14.55 9.11 -6.01
N GLU A 127 14.38 10.09 -5.11
CA GLU A 127 15.28 10.24 -3.96
C GLU A 127 15.22 9.03 -3.03
N LEU A 128 14.02 8.47 -2.83
CA LEU A 128 13.84 7.23 -2.08
C LEU A 128 14.53 6.04 -2.77
N ASP A 129 14.46 5.96 -4.10
CA ASP A 129 15.10 4.89 -4.87
C ASP A 129 16.63 5.06 -5.00
N HIS A 130 17.17 6.25 -4.77
CA HIS A 130 18.62 6.46 -4.71
C HIS A 130 19.24 6.00 -3.38
N LEU A 131 18.44 5.78 -2.33
CA LEU A 131 18.93 5.27 -1.05
C LEU A 131 19.63 3.93 -1.23
N GLN A 132 20.81 3.82 -0.62
CA GLN A 132 21.61 2.61 -0.52
C GLN A 132 21.19 1.82 0.72
N ILE A 133 21.40 0.50 0.69
CA ILE A 133 21.21 -0.32 1.89
C ILE A 133 22.11 0.21 3.01
N GLY A 134 21.53 0.41 4.19
CA GLY A 134 22.18 1.04 5.34
C GLY A 134 21.88 2.54 5.50
N ASP A 135 21.35 3.21 4.47
CA ASP A 135 20.89 4.61 4.57
C ASP A 135 19.63 4.74 5.45
N TYR A 136 19.23 5.98 5.73
CA TYR A 136 18.13 6.27 6.64
C TYR A 136 17.04 7.11 5.98
N VAL A 137 15.78 6.77 6.31
CA VAL A 137 14.59 7.58 6.02
C VAL A 137 13.90 7.94 7.34
N SER A 138 13.38 9.17 7.44
CA SER A 138 12.61 9.56 8.63
C SER A 138 11.16 9.10 8.48
N VAL A 139 10.64 8.36 9.47
CA VAL A 139 9.28 7.80 9.47
C VAL A 139 8.48 8.37 10.64
N SER A 140 7.25 8.83 10.39
CA SER A 140 6.40 9.43 11.41
C SER A 140 5.73 8.40 12.35
N ASN A 141 4.96 8.89 13.34
CA ASN A 141 3.89 8.10 13.95
C ASN A 141 2.78 7.77 12.93
N PRO A 142 1.93 6.75 13.18
CA PRO A 142 0.85 6.38 12.28
C PRO A 142 -0.25 7.44 12.25
N GLU A 143 -0.86 7.63 11.09
CA GLU A 143 -2.01 8.50 10.87
C GLU A 143 -3.08 7.78 10.03
N GLY A 144 -4.34 8.13 10.26
CA GLY A 144 -5.50 7.55 9.60
C GLY A 144 -6.66 7.32 10.55
N ASN A 145 -7.84 7.15 9.99
CA ASN A 145 -9.11 7.01 10.72
C ASN A 145 -9.76 5.63 10.55
N PHE A 146 -9.09 4.70 9.84
CA PHE A 146 -9.59 3.35 9.64
C PHE A 146 -9.69 2.60 10.98
N LYS A 147 -10.87 2.05 11.28
CA LYS A 147 -11.12 1.33 12.52
C LYS A 147 -11.41 -0.13 12.24
N ILE A 148 -10.55 -1.02 12.70
CA ILE A 148 -10.74 -2.48 12.55
C ILE A 148 -12.04 -2.98 13.17
N SER A 149 -12.62 -2.25 14.13
CA SER A 149 -13.91 -2.57 14.74
C SER A 149 -15.06 -2.62 13.74
N GLN A 150 -14.93 -1.97 12.57
CA GLN A 150 -15.93 -2.05 11.49
C GLN A 150 -16.00 -3.45 10.85
N PHE A 151 -15.05 -4.34 11.17
CA PHE A 151 -15.04 -5.73 10.72
C PHE A 151 -15.67 -6.71 11.72
N ARG A 152 -16.21 -6.21 12.83
CA ARG A 152 -16.97 -7.06 13.77
C ARG A 152 -18.18 -7.62 13.03
N GLU A 153 -18.37 -8.94 13.10
CA GLU A 153 -19.49 -9.66 12.46
C GLU A 153 -19.56 -9.49 10.93
N LEU A 154 -18.44 -9.15 10.29
CA LEU A 154 -18.37 -9.07 8.84
C LEU A 154 -18.49 -10.48 8.22
N GLU A 155 -19.35 -10.60 7.22
CA GLU A 155 -19.54 -11.86 6.49
C GLU A 155 -18.96 -11.80 5.08
N ASP A 156 -19.20 -10.70 4.35
CA ASP A 156 -18.68 -10.48 3.00
C ASP A 156 -17.84 -9.20 2.97
N LEU A 157 -16.61 -9.29 2.48
CA LEU A 157 -15.70 -8.16 2.30
C LEU A 157 -15.40 -7.96 0.82
N PHE A 158 -15.66 -6.76 0.31
CA PHE A 158 -15.31 -6.38 -1.06
C PHE A 158 -14.17 -5.37 -1.01
N LEU A 159 -13.08 -5.67 -1.71
CA LEU A 159 -11.89 -4.84 -1.82
C LEU A 159 -11.76 -4.37 -3.27
N LEU A 160 -11.67 -3.06 -3.46
CA LEU A 160 -11.42 -2.43 -4.75
C LEU A 160 -10.08 -1.72 -4.67
N ALA A 161 -9.11 -2.12 -5.50
CA ALA A 161 -7.77 -1.53 -5.50
C ALA A 161 -7.33 -1.16 -6.91
N ALA A 162 -6.61 -0.05 -7.06
CA ALA A 162 -5.98 0.33 -8.31
C ALA A 162 -4.50 0.65 -8.08
N GLY A 163 -3.59 -0.01 -8.79
CA GLY A 163 -2.14 0.12 -8.60
C GLY A 163 -1.72 0.01 -7.13
N THR A 164 -0.97 0.99 -6.62
CA THR A 164 -0.53 1.03 -5.21
C THR A 164 -1.68 1.25 -4.21
N GLY A 165 -2.92 1.51 -4.65
CA GLY A 165 -4.10 1.44 -3.77
C GLY A 165 -4.31 0.06 -3.14
N PHE A 166 -3.58 -0.97 -3.61
CA PHE A 166 -3.50 -2.28 -3.01
C PHE A 166 -2.80 -2.31 -1.63
N THR A 167 -1.92 -1.36 -1.31
CA THR A 167 -1.13 -1.41 -0.06
C THR A 167 -1.96 -1.49 1.23
N PRO A 168 -3.01 -0.67 1.47
CA PRO A 168 -3.87 -0.87 2.64
C PRO A 168 -4.59 -2.22 2.62
N MET A 169 -4.87 -2.76 1.44
CA MET A 169 -5.61 -4.01 1.28
C MET A 169 -4.81 -5.23 1.76
N VAL A 170 -3.48 -5.19 1.75
CA VAL A 170 -2.63 -6.32 2.21
C VAL A 170 -2.95 -6.72 3.65
N LYS A 171 -2.92 -5.75 4.59
CA LYS A 171 -3.20 -6.02 6.01
C LYS A 171 -4.67 -6.28 6.26
N VAL A 172 -5.56 -5.60 5.53
CA VAL A 172 -7.02 -5.82 5.62
C VAL A 172 -7.37 -7.24 5.18
N LEU A 173 -6.87 -7.70 4.03
CA LEU A 173 -7.07 -9.04 3.50
C LEU A 173 -6.53 -10.10 4.46
N SER A 174 -5.28 -9.94 4.94
CA SER A 174 -4.74 -10.89 5.91
C SER A 174 -5.59 -10.93 7.18
N TYR A 175 -5.99 -9.78 7.73
CA TYR A 175 -6.81 -9.73 8.94
C TYR A 175 -8.16 -10.40 8.71
N ALA A 176 -8.81 -10.12 7.59
CA ALA A 176 -10.12 -10.70 7.28
C ALA A 176 -10.06 -12.23 7.25
N LEU A 177 -9.09 -12.79 6.53
CA LEU A 177 -8.94 -14.23 6.39
C LEU A 177 -8.52 -14.95 7.69
N THR A 178 -7.83 -14.26 8.62
CA THR A 178 -7.31 -14.89 9.86
C THR A 178 -8.08 -14.57 11.13
N ASN A 179 -8.76 -13.43 11.22
CA ASN A 179 -9.29 -12.90 12.49
C ASN A 179 -10.81 -12.70 12.50
N ILE A 180 -11.52 -12.95 11.39
CA ILE A 180 -12.97 -12.80 11.31
C ILE A 180 -13.60 -14.20 11.15
N PRO A 181 -14.09 -14.84 12.23
CA PRO A 181 -14.69 -16.17 12.15
C PRO A 181 -15.98 -16.22 11.34
N SER A 182 -16.75 -15.12 11.30
CA SER A 182 -17.99 -15.01 10.54
C SER A 182 -17.81 -14.80 9.04
N LEU A 183 -16.57 -14.65 8.58
CA LEU A 183 -16.27 -14.33 7.19
C LEU A 183 -16.63 -15.50 6.26
N ARG A 184 -17.64 -15.27 5.41
CA ARG A 184 -18.05 -16.15 4.32
C ARG A 184 -17.16 -15.92 3.09
N LYS A 185 -16.95 -14.66 2.71
CA LYS A 185 -16.27 -14.31 1.46
C LYS A 185 -15.44 -13.02 1.54
N VAL A 186 -14.31 -12.99 0.85
CA VAL A 186 -13.55 -11.78 0.51
C VAL A 186 -13.36 -11.76 -0.99
N LYS A 187 -13.73 -10.67 -1.66
CA LYS A 187 -13.47 -10.48 -3.09
C LYS A 187 -12.53 -9.30 -3.29
N LEU A 188 -11.50 -9.45 -4.10
CA LEU A 188 -10.63 -8.35 -4.54
C LEU A 188 -10.76 -8.13 -6.05
N MET A 189 -11.22 -6.94 -6.44
CA MET A 189 -11.10 -6.47 -7.82
C MET A 189 -9.91 -5.52 -7.92
N PHE A 190 -8.89 -5.95 -8.65
CA PHE A 190 -7.60 -5.27 -8.71
C PHE A 190 -7.32 -4.72 -10.12
N PHE A 191 -7.39 -3.39 -10.22
CA PHE A 191 -7.21 -2.64 -11.45
C PHE A 191 -5.73 -2.27 -11.68
N ASN A 192 -5.19 -2.62 -12.84
CA ASN A 192 -3.82 -2.27 -13.25
C ASN A 192 -3.78 -1.83 -14.72
N LYS A 193 -2.64 -1.32 -15.17
CA LYS A 193 -2.48 -0.90 -16.58
C LYS A 193 -2.17 -2.11 -17.47
N THR A 194 -1.08 -2.80 -17.20
CA THR A 194 -0.70 -4.04 -17.88
C THR A 194 -0.58 -5.21 -16.89
N GLU A 195 -0.27 -6.39 -17.41
CA GLU A 195 -0.01 -7.59 -16.61
C GLU A 195 1.23 -7.42 -15.71
N ASP A 196 2.23 -6.69 -16.20
CA ASP A 196 3.49 -6.40 -15.49
C ASP A 196 3.32 -5.38 -14.36
N ASP A 197 2.17 -4.71 -14.29
CA ASP A 197 1.83 -3.78 -13.20
C ASP A 197 1.17 -4.50 -12.01
N ILE A 198 0.78 -5.78 -12.16
CA ILE A 198 0.05 -6.52 -11.12
C ILE A 198 0.98 -6.88 -9.97
N ILE A 199 0.99 -6.02 -8.94
CA ILE A 199 1.76 -6.23 -7.70
C ILE A 199 1.37 -7.57 -7.06
N TRP A 200 2.38 -8.42 -6.83
CA TRP A 200 2.21 -9.73 -6.19
C TRP A 200 1.18 -10.66 -6.84
N ARG A 201 1.02 -10.60 -8.17
CA ARG A 201 0.10 -11.47 -8.94
C ARG A 201 0.14 -12.94 -8.49
N SER A 202 1.32 -13.56 -8.55
CA SER A 202 1.50 -14.97 -8.17
C SER A 202 1.13 -15.26 -6.71
N GLN A 203 1.37 -14.32 -5.79
CA GLN A 203 0.99 -14.50 -4.39
C GLN A 203 -0.53 -14.42 -4.21
N LEU A 204 -1.19 -13.48 -4.90
CA LEU A 204 -2.65 -13.35 -4.86
C LEU A 204 -3.34 -14.58 -5.48
N GLU A 205 -2.88 -15.05 -6.64
CA GLU A 205 -3.41 -16.24 -7.30
C GLU A 205 -3.25 -17.50 -6.44
N LYS A 206 -2.06 -17.72 -5.86
CA LYS A 206 -1.84 -18.87 -4.96
C LYS A 206 -2.64 -18.74 -3.65
N LEU A 207 -2.90 -17.53 -3.15
CA LEU A 207 -3.80 -17.32 -2.00
C LEU A 207 -5.24 -17.68 -2.37
N ALA A 208 -5.76 -17.19 -3.50
CA ALA A 208 -7.11 -17.50 -3.98
C ALA A 208 -7.30 -18.99 -4.28
N PHE A 209 -6.24 -19.66 -4.76
CA PHE A 209 -6.25 -21.11 -4.94
C PHE A 209 -6.40 -21.87 -3.62
N LYS A 210 -5.65 -21.44 -2.58
CA LYS A 210 -5.58 -22.10 -1.26
C LYS A 210 -6.80 -21.81 -0.36
N ASP A 211 -7.34 -20.60 -0.37
CA ASP A 211 -8.45 -20.20 0.49
C ASP A 211 -9.70 -19.91 -0.34
N LYS A 212 -10.69 -20.81 -0.30
CA LYS A 212 -11.93 -20.71 -1.09
C LYS A 212 -12.82 -19.53 -0.68
N ARG A 213 -12.55 -18.89 0.45
CA ARG A 213 -13.23 -17.65 0.84
C ARG A 213 -12.73 -16.45 0.03
N PHE A 214 -11.55 -16.53 -0.59
CA PHE A 214 -10.95 -15.42 -1.33
C PHE A 214 -11.16 -15.56 -2.85
N ASP A 215 -11.90 -14.62 -3.44
CA ASP A 215 -12.00 -14.44 -4.89
C ASP A 215 -11.16 -13.24 -5.35
N LEU A 216 -10.59 -13.38 -6.53
CA LEU A 216 -9.67 -12.43 -7.12
C LEU A 216 -10.04 -12.18 -8.57
N GLU A 217 -10.23 -10.90 -8.92
CA GLU A 217 -10.45 -10.46 -10.29
C GLU A 217 -9.43 -9.40 -10.67
N PHE A 218 -8.68 -9.63 -11.74
CA PHE A 218 -7.81 -8.62 -12.33
C PHE A 218 -8.54 -7.88 -13.44
N VAL A 219 -8.40 -6.56 -13.47
CA VAL A 219 -8.95 -5.70 -14.52
C VAL A 219 -7.83 -4.86 -15.12
N LEU A 220 -7.60 -4.99 -16.42
CA LEU A 220 -6.50 -4.28 -17.10
C LEU A 220 -7.01 -3.21 -18.06
N SER A 221 -6.48 -2.00 -17.94
CA SER A 221 -6.85 -0.86 -18.80
C SER A 221 -6.10 -0.84 -20.14
N ALA A 222 -4.91 -1.43 -20.21
CA ALA A 222 -4.10 -1.54 -21.43
C ALA A 222 -3.34 -2.88 -21.51
N PRO A 223 -4.04 -4.03 -21.47
CA PRO A 223 -3.40 -5.35 -21.50
C PRO A 223 -2.85 -5.72 -22.87
N THR A 224 -2.07 -6.81 -22.91
CA THR A 224 -1.67 -7.44 -24.17
C THR A 224 -2.87 -8.09 -24.88
N SER A 225 -2.65 -8.58 -26.10
CA SER A 225 -3.66 -9.36 -26.83
C SER A 225 -3.97 -10.70 -26.18
N GLU A 226 -3.08 -11.21 -25.32
CA GLU A 226 -3.23 -12.54 -24.68
C GLU A 226 -4.15 -12.51 -23.45
N TRP A 227 -4.48 -11.32 -22.94
CA TRP A 227 -5.34 -11.16 -21.76
C TRP A 227 -6.80 -11.49 -22.05
N ASN A 228 -7.29 -12.61 -21.52
CA ASN A 228 -8.66 -13.06 -21.76
C ASN A 228 -9.67 -12.62 -20.68
N ASP A 229 -9.20 -11.99 -19.60
CA ASP A 229 -10.05 -11.56 -18.49
C ASP A 229 -10.59 -10.13 -18.67
N LYS A 230 -11.15 -9.55 -17.60
CA LYS A 230 -11.81 -8.25 -17.58
C LYS A 230 -10.86 -7.11 -18.00
N ARG A 231 -11.41 -6.15 -18.73
CA ARG A 231 -10.69 -4.99 -19.30
C ARG A 231 -11.38 -3.68 -18.95
N GLY A 232 -10.59 -2.60 -18.89
CA GLY A 232 -11.07 -1.24 -18.74
C GLY A 232 -10.72 -0.60 -17.39
N ASN A 233 -11.51 0.42 -17.04
CA ASN A 233 -11.40 1.15 -15.76
C ASN A 233 -12.64 0.85 -14.91
N ILE A 234 -12.60 1.26 -13.64
CA ILE A 234 -13.76 1.16 -12.74
C ILE A 234 -15.01 1.75 -13.41
N SER A 235 -16.09 0.98 -13.44
CA SER A 235 -17.34 1.35 -14.11
C SER A 235 -18.53 0.74 -13.39
N PRO A 236 -19.74 1.34 -13.52
CA PRO A 236 -20.95 0.77 -12.94
C PRO A 236 -21.19 -0.69 -13.36
N ALA A 237 -20.92 -1.03 -14.63
CA ALA A 237 -21.10 -2.39 -15.14
C ALA A 237 -20.21 -3.42 -14.40
N LEU A 238 -18.92 -3.13 -14.23
CA LEU A 238 -18.00 -4.00 -13.48
C LEU A 238 -18.40 -4.11 -12.01
N LEU A 239 -18.80 -3.01 -11.39
CA LEU A 239 -19.18 -3.00 -9.98
C LEU A 239 -20.50 -3.74 -9.73
N SER A 240 -21.49 -3.60 -10.61
CA SER A 240 -22.76 -4.30 -10.48
C SER A 240 -22.59 -5.82 -10.49
N GLU A 241 -21.75 -6.34 -11.37
CA GLU A 241 -21.42 -7.77 -11.43
C GLU A 241 -20.62 -8.22 -10.19
N PHE A 242 -19.64 -7.44 -9.78
CA PHE A 242 -18.71 -7.81 -8.70
C PHE A 242 -19.34 -7.79 -7.30
N LEU A 243 -20.20 -6.80 -7.04
CA LEU A 243 -20.81 -6.55 -5.73
C LEU A 243 -22.04 -7.44 -5.45
N GLU A 244 -22.34 -8.40 -6.34
CA GLU A 244 -23.33 -9.43 -6.05
C GLU A 244 -22.92 -10.23 -4.81
N ARG A 245 -23.80 -10.23 -3.81
CA ARG A 245 -23.61 -11.01 -2.57
C ARG A 245 -23.62 -12.48 -2.89
N SER A 246 -22.74 -13.24 -2.24
CA SER A 246 -22.82 -14.69 -2.25
C SER A 246 -24.17 -15.08 -1.66
N LEU A 247 -25.05 -15.67 -2.47
CA LEU A 247 -26.32 -16.20 -1.98
C LEU A 247 -26.03 -17.29 -0.95
N ASP A 248 -26.77 -17.28 0.15
CA ASP A 248 -26.70 -18.34 1.16
C ASP A 248 -26.99 -19.68 0.46
N THR A 249 -25.97 -20.54 0.37
CA THR A 249 -26.10 -21.93 -0.07
C THR A 249 -25.88 -22.84 1.12
#